data_AF-A0A524Q423-F1
#
_entry.id   AF-A0A524Q423-F1
#
_cell.length_a   1.000
_cell.length_b   1.000
_cell.length_c   1.000
_cell.angle_alpha   90.00
_cell.angle_beta   90.00
_cell.angle_gamma   90.00
#
_symmetry.space_group_name_H-M   'P 1'
#
loop_
_entity.id
_entity.type
_entity.pdbx_description
1 polymer ?
#
loop_
_entity_poly.entity_id
_entity_poly.type
_entity_poly.pdbx_seq_one_letter_code
_entity_poly.pdbx_strand_id
1 'polypeptide(L)'
;MKSSLHLPGKTIEEFARSCHGKMATASSKLGALEAIVEFTSPFLGDCRRHVIEDPDEISVSFVELLDQVVFELSENMPDNETVRGYVIDDLYNRLAIYLDCYHDHESYASNLHKRILTHEDTVIIRQCRMKEHTPLLMSEFHEQPALQRSILLTLLSLDEGELRNFYYTIAKESSSIEIKAMALAGLKKSRDGYRALHMLETGDDEYGVMIIYAKSFDCSAVERNEIPEDLFSLIFALRYVESNRDLLVDTRTLAWVVALLRSLIRAGYFNSFLDDLYRSICWILVFAGVEQMKELLRVEERLLDVQDILDFLPREFFDRIMGKVDLWGDEFIRRISGLLAMGKIRPDGHDSNSICYALWKTASKL
;
A
#
# COMPACT_ATOMS: atom_id res chain seq x y z
N MET A 1 12.22 11.43 30.94
CA MET A 1 12.36 12.75 30.27
C MET A 1 11.94 12.57 28.83
N LYS A 2 10.80 13.12 28.43
CA LYS A 2 10.32 13.09 27.04
C LYS A 2 11.00 14.23 26.28
N SER A 3 12.05 13.95 25.52
CA SER A 3 12.44 14.86 24.44
C SER A 3 11.45 14.65 23.30
N SER A 4 10.34 15.38 23.34
CA SER A 4 9.51 15.58 22.16
C SER A 4 10.30 16.47 21.21
N LEU A 5 11.21 15.86 20.44
CA LEU A 5 11.74 16.50 19.25
C LEU A 5 10.54 16.65 18.33
N HIS A 6 10.04 17.88 18.24
CA HIS A 6 9.04 18.25 17.27
C HIS A 6 9.73 18.33 15.91
N LEU A 7 9.07 17.82 14.87
CA LEU A 7 9.52 17.96 13.50
C LEU A 7 9.88 19.43 13.21
N PRO A 8 10.94 19.71 12.41
CA PRO A 8 11.22 21.04 11.91
C PRO A 8 10.13 21.40 10.89
N GLY A 9 9.00 21.88 11.43
CA GLY A 9 7.71 21.99 10.76
C GLY A 9 6.64 21.21 11.54
N LYS A 10 5.48 21.80 11.83
CA LYS A 10 4.42 21.15 12.62
C LYS A 10 3.71 20.02 11.85
N THR A 11 3.97 19.87 10.56
CA THR A 11 3.35 18.90 9.65
C THR A 11 4.38 18.30 8.68
N ILE A 12 4.05 17.15 8.08
CA ILE A 12 4.87 16.52 7.01
C ILE A 12 5.04 17.46 5.81
N GLU A 13 4.04 18.28 5.51
CA GLU A 13 4.08 19.29 4.45
C GLU A 13 5.18 20.34 4.69
N GLU A 14 5.27 20.89 5.90
CA GLU A 14 6.32 21.87 6.25
C GLU A 14 7.72 21.23 6.23
N PHE A 15 7.81 19.96 6.65
CA PHE A 15 9.04 19.18 6.59
C PHE A 15 9.47 18.95 5.13
N ALA A 16 8.55 18.54 4.26
CA ALA A 16 8.81 18.36 2.83
C ALA A 16 9.24 19.68 2.15
N ARG A 17 8.61 20.82 2.47
CA ARG A 17 9.07 22.12 1.95
C ARG A 17 10.49 22.47 2.37
N SER A 18 10.88 22.09 3.59
CA SER A 18 12.25 22.28 4.07
C SER A 18 13.23 21.40 3.28
N CYS A 19 12.87 20.14 3.01
CA CYS A 19 13.62 19.25 2.13
C CYS A 19 13.76 19.83 0.70
N HIS A 20 12.67 20.34 0.12
CA HIS A 20 12.70 20.99 -1.19
C HIS A 20 13.70 22.16 -1.23
N GLY A 21 13.70 23.01 -0.19
CA GLY A 21 14.66 24.10 -0.05
C GLY A 21 16.12 23.62 -0.01
N LYS A 22 16.40 22.51 0.67
CA LYS A 22 17.74 21.90 0.71
C LYS A 22 18.18 21.41 -0.66
N MET A 23 17.32 20.66 -1.36
CA MET A 23 17.61 20.17 -2.70
C MET A 23 17.87 21.29 -3.70
N ALA A 24 17.08 22.38 -3.65
CA ALA A 24 17.23 23.52 -4.56
C ALA A 24 18.56 24.27 -4.40
N THR A 25 19.21 24.20 -3.23
CA THR A 25 20.48 24.89 -2.96
C THR A 25 21.73 24.05 -3.26
N ALA A 26 21.57 22.76 -3.56
CA ALA A 26 22.68 21.87 -3.78
C ALA A 26 23.27 22.00 -5.20
N SER A 27 24.59 21.83 -5.32
CA SER A 27 25.31 21.95 -6.60
C SER A 27 25.32 20.66 -7.44
N SER A 28 24.85 19.54 -6.89
CA SER A 28 24.77 18.24 -7.56
C SER A 28 23.66 17.39 -6.96
N LYS A 29 23.19 16.36 -7.68
CA LYS A 29 22.18 15.42 -7.18
C LYS A 29 22.64 14.69 -5.93
N LEU A 30 23.90 14.24 -5.90
CA LEU A 30 24.48 13.59 -4.71
C LEU A 30 24.50 14.56 -3.52
N GLY A 31 25.02 15.78 -3.71
CA GLY A 31 25.05 16.78 -2.63
C GLY A 31 23.65 17.17 -2.14
N ALA A 32 22.65 17.12 -3.03
CA ALA A 32 21.25 17.31 -2.66
C ALA A 32 20.74 16.19 -1.75
N LEU A 33 20.99 14.93 -2.11
CA LEU A 33 20.61 13.77 -1.31
C LEU A 33 21.37 13.74 0.03
N GLU A 34 22.66 14.06 0.06
CA GLU A 34 23.45 14.15 1.30
C GLU A 34 22.87 15.22 2.25
N ALA A 35 22.52 16.40 1.72
CA ALA A 35 21.87 17.45 2.51
C ALA A 35 20.48 17.04 3.03
N ILE A 36 19.76 16.22 2.27
CA ILE A 36 18.50 15.61 2.72
C ILE A 36 18.78 14.63 3.86
N VAL A 37 19.72 13.68 3.70
CA VAL A 37 20.06 12.69 4.73
C VAL A 37 20.46 13.37 6.05
N GLU A 38 21.32 14.38 6.00
CA GLU A 38 21.73 15.15 7.18
C GLU A 38 20.53 15.80 7.88
N PHE A 39 19.61 16.36 7.09
CA PHE A 39 18.42 17.01 7.61
C PHE A 39 17.37 16.03 8.16
N THR A 40 17.15 14.89 7.49
CA THR A 40 16.02 14.00 7.78
C THR A 40 16.33 12.92 8.82
N SER A 41 17.58 12.44 8.86
CA SER A 41 17.96 11.31 9.75
C SER A 41 17.57 11.51 11.22
N PRO A 42 17.73 12.71 11.84
CA PRO A 42 17.35 12.92 13.23
C PRO A 42 15.83 12.86 13.49
N PHE A 43 15.01 13.05 12.46
CA PHE A 43 13.56 13.21 12.57
C PHE A 43 12.77 12.08 11.93
N LEU A 44 13.43 11.17 11.20
CA LEU A 44 12.77 10.12 10.43
C LEU A 44 11.86 9.24 11.29
N GLY A 45 12.29 8.91 12.53
CA GLY A 45 11.47 8.15 13.47
C GLY A 45 10.16 8.87 13.86
N ASP A 46 10.19 10.19 13.99
CA ASP A 46 9.01 10.99 14.31
C ASP A 46 8.11 11.18 13.07
N CYS A 47 8.70 11.35 11.87
CA CYS A 47 7.95 11.32 10.61
C CYS A 47 7.19 10.01 10.44
N ARG A 48 7.86 8.86 10.65
CA ARG A 48 7.23 7.53 10.56
C ARG A 48 6.06 7.38 11.53
N ARG A 49 6.19 7.84 12.78
CA ARG A 49 5.08 7.80 13.73
C ARG A 49 3.89 8.62 13.25
N HIS A 50 4.15 9.85 12.80
CA HIS A 50 3.10 10.75 12.36
C HIS A 50 2.29 10.18 11.18
N VAL A 51 2.96 9.65 10.15
CA VAL A 51 2.29 9.09 8.97
C VAL A 51 1.58 7.76 9.23
N ILE A 52 1.89 7.07 10.32
CA ILE A 52 1.21 5.82 10.71
C ILE A 52 -0.05 6.11 11.54
N GLU A 53 -0.03 7.19 12.34
CA GLU A 53 -1.17 7.64 13.13
C GLU A 53 -2.30 8.18 12.25
N ASP A 54 -1.98 8.98 11.23
CA ASP A 54 -2.92 9.53 10.25
C ASP A 54 -2.39 9.32 8.82
N PRO A 55 -2.61 8.12 8.23
CA PRO A 55 -1.97 7.75 6.97
C PRO A 55 -2.67 8.37 5.77
N ASP A 56 -1.86 9.02 4.93
CA ASP A 56 -2.16 9.27 3.52
C ASP A 56 -1.04 8.70 2.63
N GLU A 57 -1.33 8.42 1.37
CA GLU A 57 -0.38 7.71 0.52
C GLU A 57 0.87 8.48 0.20
N ILE A 58 0.72 9.79 0.01
CA ILE A 58 1.82 10.65 -0.41
C ILE A 58 2.77 10.75 0.76
N SER A 59 2.27 10.98 1.97
CA SER A 59 3.09 11.02 3.19
C SER A 59 3.76 9.69 3.49
N VAL A 60 3.03 8.56 3.42
CA VAL A 60 3.61 7.22 3.66
C VAL A 60 4.72 6.94 2.65
N SER A 61 4.44 7.09 1.36
CA SER A 61 5.40 6.79 0.29
C SER A 61 6.60 7.74 0.30
N PHE A 62 6.39 9.01 0.64
CA PHE A 62 7.46 10.00 0.81
C PHE A 62 8.39 9.63 1.97
N VAL A 63 7.84 9.26 3.12
CA VAL A 63 8.66 8.87 4.30
C VAL A 63 9.40 7.56 4.05
N GLU A 64 8.79 6.59 3.36
CA GLU A 64 9.48 5.37 2.93
C GLU A 64 10.62 5.67 1.95
N LEU A 65 10.43 6.61 1.01
CA LEU A 65 11.49 7.03 0.12
C LEU A 65 12.62 7.76 0.87
N LEU A 66 12.30 8.61 1.85
CA LEU A 66 13.33 9.24 2.69
C LEU A 66 14.14 8.19 3.45
N ASP A 67 13.48 7.15 3.96
CA ASP A 67 14.16 6.04 4.61
C ASP A 67 15.09 5.30 3.65
N GLN A 68 14.61 5.00 2.44
CA GLN A 68 15.42 4.41 1.39
C GLN A 68 16.63 5.28 1.06
N VAL A 69 16.45 6.60 0.92
CA VAL A 69 17.56 7.55 0.68
C VAL A 69 18.59 7.48 1.81
N VAL A 70 18.16 7.49 3.07
CA VAL A 70 19.08 7.39 4.22
C VAL A 70 19.84 6.07 4.21
N PHE A 71 19.15 4.95 4.01
CA PHE A 71 19.74 3.62 3.97
C PHE A 71 20.76 3.49 2.83
N GLU A 72 20.37 3.84 1.60
CA GLU A 72 21.25 3.71 0.44
C GLU A 72 22.50 4.56 0.60
N LEU A 73 22.38 5.83 1.02
CA LEU A 73 23.54 6.73 1.17
C LEU A 73 24.44 6.39 2.37
N SER A 74 23.88 5.83 3.44
CA SER A 74 24.64 5.63 4.70
C SER A 74 25.19 4.21 4.85
N GLU A 75 24.51 3.21 4.30
CA GLU A 75 24.75 1.79 4.62
C GLU A 75 24.97 0.91 3.37
N ASN A 76 24.42 1.29 2.22
CA ASN A 76 24.32 0.39 1.07
C ASN A 76 24.83 0.98 -0.26
N MET A 77 25.63 2.05 -0.21
CA MET A 77 26.15 2.66 -1.44
C MET A 77 27.03 1.67 -2.22
N PRO A 78 26.72 1.42 -3.51
CA PRO A 78 27.55 0.55 -4.33
C PRO A 78 28.96 1.11 -4.52
N ASP A 79 29.97 0.22 -4.50
CA ASP A 79 31.37 0.59 -4.81
C ASP A 79 31.55 1.02 -6.26
N ASN A 80 30.75 0.46 -7.17
CA ASN A 80 30.80 0.75 -8.59
C ASN A 80 30.20 2.14 -8.88
N GLU A 81 31.01 3.05 -9.42
CA GLU A 81 30.62 4.45 -9.71
C GLU A 81 29.43 4.57 -10.67
N THR A 82 29.35 3.71 -11.69
CA THR A 82 28.24 3.72 -12.65
C THR A 82 26.94 3.32 -11.99
N VAL A 83 26.95 2.23 -11.22
CA VAL A 83 25.77 1.75 -10.47
C VAL A 83 25.36 2.79 -9.43
N ARG A 84 26.32 3.36 -8.72
CA ARG A 84 26.11 4.49 -7.79
C ARG A 84 25.45 5.67 -8.48
N GLY A 85 25.89 6.05 -9.67
CA GLY A 85 25.29 7.13 -10.46
C GLY A 85 23.80 6.87 -10.74
N TYR A 86 23.46 5.64 -11.15
CA TYR A 86 22.06 5.24 -11.37
C TYR A 86 21.20 5.30 -10.11
N VAL A 87 21.73 4.82 -8.97
CA VAL A 87 21.01 4.88 -7.68
C VAL A 87 20.76 6.33 -7.27
N ILE A 88 21.77 7.20 -7.38
CA ILE A 88 21.64 8.62 -7.07
C ILE A 88 20.61 9.29 -7.99
N ASP A 89 20.66 8.99 -9.29
CA ASP A 89 19.72 9.55 -10.26
C ASP A 89 18.28 9.11 -9.98
N ASP A 90 18.06 7.81 -9.69
CA ASP A 90 16.74 7.25 -9.34
C ASP A 90 16.16 7.92 -8.09
N LEU A 91 16.90 7.87 -6.98
CA LEU A 91 16.47 8.42 -5.69
C LEU A 91 16.19 9.92 -5.77
N TYR A 92 17.08 10.68 -6.43
CA TYR A 92 16.88 12.12 -6.62
C TYR A 92 15.61 12.41 -7.42
N ASN A 93 15.41 11.72 -8.54
CA ASN A 93 14.27 11.98 -9.41
C ASN A 93 12.95 11.63 -8.72
N ARG A 94 12.88 10.48 -8.04
CA ARG A 94 11.69 10.07 -7.27
C ARG A 94 11.39 11.04 -6.13
N LEU A 95 12.43 11.50 -5.42
CA LEU A 95 12.27 12.44 -4.31
C LEU A 95 11.78 13.81 -4.81
N ALA A 96 12.33 14.30 -5.92
CA ALA A 96 11.93 15.56 -6.53
C ALA A 96 10.42 15.58 -6.85
N ILE A 97 9.85 14.47 -7.33
CA ILE A 97 8.42 14.38 -7.67
C ILE A 97 7.52 14.67 -6.45
N TYR A 98 7.80 14.04 -5.30
CA TYR A 98 7.04 14.31 -4.08
C TYR A 98 7.23 15.75 -3.59
N LEU A 99 8.47 16.23 -3.62
CA LEU A 99 8.79 17.57 -3.14
C LEU A 99 8.18 18.67 -4.01
N ASP A 100 8.13 18.50 -5.32
CA ASP A 100 7.44 19.40 -6.24
C ASP A 100 5.95 19.48 -5.89
N CYS A 101 5.31 18.34 -5.62
CA CYS A 101 3.91 18.29 -5.20
C CYS A 101 3.66 18.99 -3.85
N TYR A 102 4.53 18.79 -2.85
CA TYR A 102 4.43 19.48 -1.55
C TYR A 102 4.74 20.97 -1.62
N HIS A 103 5.61 21.38 -2.54
CA HIS A 103 5.99 22.77 -2.73
C HIS A 103 4.88 23.57 -3.39
N ASP A 104 4.40 23.10 -4.55
CA ASP A 104 3.36 23.74 -5.34
C ASP A 104 2.59 22.69 -6.16
N HIS A 105 1.43 22.28 -5.62
CA HIS A 105 0.57 21.29 -6.24
C HIS A 105 0.03 21.72 -7.62
N GLU A 106 -0.28 23.01 -7.81
CA GLU A 106 -0.79 23.50 -9.10
C GLU A 106 0.30 23.48 -10.16
N SER A 107 1.51 23.92 -9.80
CA SER A 107 2.67 23.85 -10.68
C SER A 107 3.00 22.40 -11.04
N TYR A 108 3.00 21.49 -10.07
CA TYR A 108 3.16 20.05 -10.29
C TYR A 108 2.14 19.52 -11.31
N ALA A 109 0.85 19.79 -11.10
CA ALA A 109 -0.24 19.33 -11.97
C ALA A 109 -0.08 19.85 -13.41
N SER A 110 0.26 21.14 -13.54
CA SER A 110 0.45 21.79 -14.84
C SER A 110 1.64 21.24 -15.61
N ASN A 111 2.64 20.66 -14.95
CA ASN A 111 3.87 20.17 -15.57
C ASN A 111 3.90 18.65 -15.79
N LEU A 112 2.92 17.90 -15.29
CA LEU A 112 2.89 16.44 -15.38
C LEU A 112 3.01 15.93 -16.82
N HIS A 113 2.34 16.58 -17.78
CA HIS A 113 2.37 16.21 -19.20
C HIS A 113 3.73 16.46 -19.91
N LYS A 114 4.67 17.12 -19.23
CA LYS A 114 6.00 17.45 -19.80
C LYS A 114 7.07 16.44 -19.41
N ARG A 115 6.75 15.44 -18.60
CA ARG A 115 7.67 14.40 -18.14
C ARG A 115 7.11 13.00 -18.39
N ILE A 116 7.99 12.02 -18.31
CA ILE A 116 7.62 10.60 -18.32
C ILE A 116 6.89 10.30 -17.02
N LEU A 117 5.73 9.64 -17.11
CA LEU A 117 4.96 9.22 -15.95
C LEU A 117 5.75 8.17 -15.16
N THR A 118 5.75 8.29 -13.84
CA THR A 118 6.41 7.37 -12.89
C THR A 118 5.41 6.78 -11.88
N HIS A 119 5.86 5.85 -11.04
CA HIS A 119 5.02 5.30 -9.97
C HIS A 119 4.61 6.38 -8.95
N GLU A 120 5.54 7.25 -8.55
CA GLU A 120 5.29 8.36 -7.63
C GLU A 120 4.18 9.28 -8.14
N ASP A 121 4.14 9.54 -9.46
CA ASP A 121 3.07 10.32 -10.07
C ASP A 121 1.70 9.66 -9.91
N THR A 122 1.63 8.34 -10.09
CA THR A 122 0.37 7.59 -9.95
C THR A 122 -0.16 7.63 -8.51
N VAL A 123 0.73 7.62 -7.51
CA VAL A 123 0.38 7.79 -6.08
C VAL A 123 -0.21 9.18 -5.84
N ILE A 124 0.45 10.22 -6.34
CA ILE A 124 0.00 11.61 -6.17
C ILE A 124 -1.35 11.84 -6.85
N ILE A 125 -1.51 11.42 -8.11
CA ILE A 125 -2.77 11.56 -8.86
C ILE A 125 -3.92 10.85 -8.14
N ARG A 126 -3.66 9.65 -7.60
CA ARG A 126 -4.64 8.85 -6.87
C ARG A 126 -5.09 9.55 -5.58
N GLN A 127 -4.14 9.96 -4.75
CA GLN A 127 -4.41 10.59 -3.46
C GLN A 127 -5.07 11.97 -3.63
N CYS A 128 -4.63 12.77 -4.59
CA CYS A 128 -5.19 14.10 -4.88
C CYS A 128 -6.42 14.07 -5.79
N ARG A 129 -6.83 12.88 -6.28
CA ARG A 129 -7.99 12.68 -7.17
C ARG A 129 -7.97 13.56 -8.42
N MET A 130 -6.81 13.64 -9.09
CA MET A 130 -6.59 14.52 -10.26
C MET A 130 -7.18 13.92 -11.55
N LYS A 131 -8.51 13.99 -11.67
CA LYS A 131 -9.31 13.38 -12.75
C LYS A 131 -8.92 13.89 -14.15
N GLU A 132 -8.43 15.13 -14.25
CA GLU A 132 -7.95 15.76 -15.49
C GLU A 132 -6.80 14.98 -16.17
N HIS A 133 -6.10 14.12 -15.42
CA HIS A 133 -5.01 13.29 -15.95
C HIS A 133 -5.45 11.89 -16.41
N THR A 134 -6.75 11.59 -16.41
CA THR A 134 -7.29 10.31 -16.90
C THR A 134 -6.81 9.97 -18.32
N PRO A 135 -6.82 10.88 -19.31
CA PRO A 135 -6.35 10.57 -20.66
C PRO A 135 -4.85 10.21 -20.71
N LEU A 136 -4.02 10.88 -19.91
CA LEU A 136 -2.59 10.58 -19.80
C LEU A 136 -2.39 9.16 -19.25
N LEU A 137 -3.05 8.84 -18.13
CA LEU A 137 -3.01 7.50 -17.53
C LEU A 137 -3.41 6.40 -18.51
N MET A 138 -4.48 6.62 -19.29
CA MET A 138 -4.93 5.65 -20.29
C MET A 138 -3.90 5.44 -21.42
N SER A 139 -3.23 6.50 -21.89
CA SER A 139 -2.17 6.39 -22.89
C SER A 139 -0.98 5.60 -22.34
N GLU A 140 -0.51 6.01 -21.16
CA GLU A 140 0.68 5.43 -20.51
C GLU A 140 0.48 3.97 -20.10
N PHE A 141 -0.77 3.53 -19.87
CA PHE A 141 -1.08 2.12 -19.61
C PHE A 141 -0.60 1.20 -20.75
N HIS A 142 -0.72 1.65 -21.99
CA HIS A 142 -0.32 0.86 -23.15
C HIS A 142 1.17 1.00 -23.46
N GLU A 143 1.78 2.12 -23.08
CA GLU A 143 3.19 2.44 -23.37
C GLU A 143 4.16 1.91 -22.31
N GLN A 144 3.72 1.80 -21.05
CA GLN A 144 4.55 1.43 -19.91
C GLN A 144 4.01 0.19 -19.16
N PRO A 145 4.36 -1.05 -19.61
CA PRO A 145 3.94 -2.28 -18.95
C PRO A 145 4.23 -2.33 -17.44
N ALA A 146 5.37 -1.77 -17.01
CA ALA A 146 5.78 -1.71 -15.61
C ALA A 146 4.85 -0.85 -14.73
N LEU A 147 4.11 0.10 -15.32
CA LEU A 147 3.19 0.98 -14.60
C LEU A 147 1.74 0.55 -14.70
N GLN A 148 1.39 -0.47 -15.49
CA GLN A 148 0.00 -0.87 -15.74
C GLN A 148 -0.82 -1.06 -14.47
N ARG A 149 -0.25 -1.71 -13.45
CA ARG A 149 -0.92 -1.89 -12.17
C ARG A 149 -1.13 -0.56 -11.44
N SER A 150 -0.07 0.23 -11.31
CA SER A 150 -0.12 1.52 -10.61
C SER A 150 -1.15 2.44 -11.25
N ILE A 151 -1.14 2.50 -12.59
CA ILE A 151 -2.10 3.23 -13.41
C ILE A 151 -3.52 2.73 -13.18
N LEU A 152 -3.77 1.42 -13.22
CA LEU A 152 -5.10 0.88 -12.98
C LEU A 152 -5.61 1.20 -11.59
N LEU A 153 -4.79 1.01 -10.54
CA LEU A 153 -5.17 1.37 -9.17
C LEU A 153 -5.51 2.86 -9.05
N THR A 154 -4.79 3.74 -9.75
CA THR A 154 -5.12 5.17 -9.81
C THR A 154 -6.43 5.41 -10.54
N LEU A 155 -6.63 4.83 -11.72
CA LEU A 155 -7.89 4.95 -12.46
C LEU A 155 -9.10 4.44 -11.66
N LEU A 156 -8.92 3.39 -10.84
CA LEU A 156 -9.96 2.85 -9.97
C LEU A 156 -10.40 3.81 -8.86
N SER A 157 -9.59 4.81 -8.50
CA SER A 157 -9.94 5.80 -7.49
C SER A 157 -10.64 7.03 -8.06
N LEU A 158 -10.61 7.24 -9.38
CA LEU A 158 -11.05 8.48 -10.02
C LEU A 158 -12.55 8.53 -10.36
N ASP A 159 -13.29 7.42 -10.26
CA ASP A 159 -14.74 7.29 -10.56
C ASP A 159 -15.17 8.12 -11.80
N GLU A 160 -14.76 7.66 -12.99
CA GLU A 160 -15.05 8.30 -14.28
C GLU A 160 -15.81 7.35 -15.22
N GLY A 161 -16.93 7.84 -15.77
CA GLY A 161 -17.79 7.05 -16.66
C GLY A 161 -17.12 6.65 -17.99
N GLU A 162 -16.13 7.44 -18.42
CA GLU A 162 -15.36 7.21 -19.65
C GLU A 162 -14.46 5.97 -19.57
N LEU A 163 -14.11 5.53 -18.36
CA LEU A 163 -13.25 4.37 -18.12
C LEU A 163 -13.95 3.02 -18.36
N ARG A 164 -15.28 3.01 -18.53
CA ARG A 164 -16.03 1.77 -18.73
C ARG A 164 -15.50 0.95 -19.92
N ASN A 165 -15.31 1.59 -21.07
CA ASN A 165 -14.84 0.89 -22.27
C ASN A 165 -13.39 0.44 -22.10
N PHE A 166 -12.57 1.26 -21.43
CA PHE A 166 -11.18 0.94 -21.12
C PHE A 166 -11.07 -0.32 -20.25
N TYR A 167 -11.80 -0.38 -19.13
CA TYR A 167 -11.83 -1.56 -18.28
C TYR A 167 -12.40 -2.79 -19.01
N TYR A 168 -13.45 -2.63 -19.81
CA TYR A 168 -14.00 -3.75 -20.59
C TYR A 168 -12.98 -4.35 -21.56
N THR A 169 -12.25 -3.50 -22.30
CA THR A 169 -11.20 -3.95 -23.21
C THR A 169 -10.10 -4.71 -22.46
N ILE A 170 -9.63 -4.18 -21.33
CA ILE A 170 -8.59 -4.82 -20.52
C ILE A 170 -9.06 -6.16 -19.97
N ALA A 171 -10.28 -6.23 -19.43
CA ALA A 171 -10.88 -7.47 -18.94
C ALA A 171 -10.97 -8.53 -20.04
N LYS A 172 -11.23 -8.14 -21.29
CA LYS A 172 -11.33 -9.06 -22.42
C LYS A 172 -9.96 -9.51 -22.95
N GLU A 173 -9.02 -8.58 -23.10
CA GLU A 173 -7.82 -8.76 -23.94
C GLU A 173 -6.54 -9.01 -23.15
N SER A 174 -6.46 -8.63 -21.87
CA SER A 174 -5.24 -8.79 -21.09
C SER A 174 -4.89 -10.26 -20.84
N SER A 175 -3.60 -10.60 -20.92
CA SER A 175 -3.09 -11.91 -20.53
C SER A 175 -2.85 -12.06 -19.03
N SER A 176 -2.69 -10.95 -18.30
CA SER A 176 -2.47 -10.96 -16.85
C SER A 176 -3.79 -11.03 -16.10
N ILE A 177 -3.94 -12.07 -15.26
CA ILE A 177 -5.14 -12.26 -14.44
C ILE A 177 -5.34 -11.12 -13.43
N GLU A 178 -4.26 -10.56 -12.91
CA GLU A 178 -4.31 -9.46 -11.95
C GLU A 178 -4.83 -8.17 -12.62
N ILE A 179 -4.32 -7.89 -13.81
CA ILE A 179 -4.78 -6.77 -14.65
C ILE A 179 -6.26 -6.95 -14.99
N LYS A 180 -6.69 -8.18 -15.30
CA LYS A 180 -8.11 -8.51 -15.50
C LYS A 180 -8.94 -8.30 -14.23
N ALA A 181 -8.46 -8.75 -13.07
CA ALA A 181 -9.15 -8.59 -11.80
C ALA A 181 -9.34 -7.11 -11.42
N MET A 182 -8.31 -6.27 -11.61
CA MET A 182 -8.43 -4.81 -11.45
C MET A 182 -9.44 -4.21 -12.43
N ALA A 183 -9.43 -4.64 -13.69
CA ALA A 183 -10.41 -4.15 -14.67
C ALA A 183 -11.85 -4.57 -14.33
N LEU A 184 -12.06 -5.78 -13.82
CA LEU A 184 -13.37 -6.20 -13.30
C LEU A 184 -13.79 -5.35 -12.09
N ALA A 185 -12.87 -5.05 -11.16
CA ALA A 185 -13.15 -4.16 -10.04
C ALA A 185 -13.56 -2.76 -10.55
N GLY A 186 -12.93 -2.28 -11.62
CA GLY A 186 -13.28 -1.03 -12.29
C GLY A 186 -14.67 -1.04 -12.89
N LEU A 187 -15.00 -2.06 -13.68
CA LEU A 187 -16.36 -2.25 -14.20
C LEU A 187 -17.39 -2.35 -13.09
N LYS A 188 -17.05 -2.98 -11.98
CA LYS A 188 -17.98 -3.15 -10.86
C LYS A 188 -18.23 -1.84 -10.11
N LYS A 189 -17.24 -0.95 -10.02
CA LYS A 189 -17.37 0.37 -9.40
C LYS A 189 -18.05 1.38 -10.32
N SER A 190 -17.85 1.28 -11.64
CA SER A 190 -18.45 2.22 -12.58
C SER A 190 -19.98 2.17 -12.54
N ARG A 191 -20.62 3.34 -12.45
CA ARG A 191 -22.08 3.50 -12.39
C ARG A 191 -22.86 2.71 -13.46
N ASP A 192 -22.32 2.62 -14.67
CA ASP A 192 -22.90 1.87 -15.80
C ASP A 192 -22.15 0.56 -16.13
N GLY A 193 -21.10 0.24 -15.38
CA GLY A 193 -20.22 -0.90 -15.68
C GLY A 193 -20.87 -2.25 -15.43
N TYR A 194 -21.96 -2.31 -14.66
CA TYR A 194 -22.79 -3.52 -14.49
C TYR A 194 -23.20 -4.13 -15.84
N ARG A 195 -23.67 -3.33 -16.80
CA ARG A 195 -24.06 -3.84 -18.13
C ARG A 195 -22.87 -4.43 -18.88
N ALA A 196 -21.73 -3.75 -18.86
CA ALA A 196 -20.52 -4.21 -19.53
C ALA A 196 -19.96 -5.50 -18.88
N LEU A 197 -20.03 -5.60 -17.55
CA LEU A 197 -19.67 -6.81 -16.81
C LEU A 197 -20.57 -7.99 -17.23
N HIS A 198 -21.86 -7.76 -17.45
CA HIS A 198 -22.79 -8.78 -17.95
C HIS A 198 -22.57 -9.18 -19.42
N MET A 199 -21.88 -8.35 -20.20
CA MET A 199 -21.49 -8.70 -21.59
C MET A 199 -20.24 -9.58 -21.65
N LEU A 200 -19.47 -9.70 -20.56
CA LEU A 200 -18.34 -10.62 -20.52
C LEU A 200 -18.87 -12.06 -20.49
N GLU A 201 -18.33 -12.86 -21.42
CA GLU A 201 -18.58 -14.30 -21.53
C GLU A 201 -18.14 -15.01 -20.25
N THR A 202 -18.97 -15.92 -19.77
CA THR A 202 -18.66 -16.79 -18.63
C THR A 202 -18.40 -18.18 -19.17
N GLY A 203 -17.15 -18.62 -19.10
CA GLY A 203 -16.77 -20.02 -19.27
C GLY A 203 -16.75 -20.76 -17.93
N ASP A 204 -16.43 -22.06 -17.99
CA ASP A 204 -16.22 -22.89 -16.79
C ASP A 204 -14.76 -22.83 -16.28
N ASP A 205 -13.95 -21.91 -16.80
CA ASP A 205 -12.57 -21.68 -16.37
C ASP A 205 -12.49 -20.76 -15.15
N GLU A 206 -11.32 -20.69 -14.51
CA GLU A 206 -11.10 -19.86 -13.30
C GLU A 206 -11.44 -18.38 -13.55
N TYR A 207 -11.24 -17.90 -14.77
CA TYR A 207 -11.61 -16.54 -15.14
C TYR A 207 -13.13 -16.34 -15.23
N GLY A 208 -13.86 -17.30 -15.80
CA GLY A 208 -15.32 -17.32 -15.79
C GLY A 208 -15.90 -17.34 -14.38
N VAL A 209 -15.31 -18.11 -13.46
CA VAL A 209 -15.69 -18.14 -12.04
C VAL A 209 -15.49 -16.75 -11.40
N MET A 210 -14.34 -16.11 -11.62
CA MET A 210 -14.09 -14.74 -11.13
C MET A 210 -15.09 -13.73 -11.69
N ILE A 211 -15.48 -13.83 -12.97
CA ILE A 211 -16.52 -12.97 -13.57
C ILE A 211 -17.86 -13.18 -12.87
N ILE A 212 -18.25 -14.43 -12.58
CA ILE A 212 -19.49 -14.74 -11.86
C ILE A 212 -19.46 -14.13 -10.46
N TYR A 213 -18.36 -14.30 -9.73
CA TYR A 213 -18.18 -13.71 -8.42
C TYR A 213 -18.29 -12.17 -8.49
N ALA A 214 -17.57 -11.53 -9.40
CA ALA A 214 -17.63 -10.08 -9.62
C ALA A 214 -19.05 -9.58 -9.94
N LYS A 215 -19.83 -10.34 -10.75
CA LYS A 215 -21.25 -10.02 -11.04
C LYS A 215 -22.09 -10.04 -9.76
N SER A 216 -21.90 -11.04 -8.91
CA SER A 216 -22.65 -11.19 -7.65
C SER A 216 -22.21 -10.26 -6.51
N PHE A 217 -20.99 -9.70 -6.59
CA PHE A 217 -20.38 -8.94 -5.50
C PHE A 217 -21.22 -7.70 -5.08
N ASP A 218 -21.52 -7.54 -3.80
CA ASP A 218 -22.22 -6.38 -3.25
C ASP A 218 -21.21 -5.32 -2.79
N CYS A 219 -21.06 -4.26 -3.58
CA CYS A 219 -20.21 -3.11 -3.28
C CYS A 219 -20.69 -2.29 -2.06
N SER A 220 -21.99 -2.34 -1.76
CA SER A 220 -22.61 -1.50 -0.73
C SER A 220 -22.53 -2.11 0.66
N ALA A 221 -22.38 -3.43 0.72
CA ALA A 221 -22.28 -4.20 1.96
C ALA A 221 -21.24 -5.30 1.76
N VAL A 222 -19.97 -4.89 1.67
CA VAL A 222 -18.83 -5.76 1.36
C VAL A 222 -18.77 -6.95 2.31
N GLU A 223 -19.08 -6.72 3.58
CA GLU A 223 -19.09 -7.73 4.65
C GLU A 223 -20.11 -8.87 4.47
N ARG A 224 -21.08 -8.71 3.55
CA ARG A 224 -22.10 -9.71 3.24
C ARG A 224 -21.71 -10.64 2.10
N ASN A 225 -20.64 -10.32 1.38
CA ASN A 225 -20.16 -11.19 0.31
C ASN A 225 -19.59 -12.46 0.90
N GLU A 226 -19.79 -13.57 0.21
CA GLU A 226 -19.08 -14.81 0.53
C GLU A 226 -17.58 -14.63 0.29
N ILE A 227 -16.75 -15.20 1.15
CA ILE A 227 -15.31 -15.27 0.92
C ILE A 227 -15.07 -16.39 -0.09
N PRO A 228 -14.56 -16.09 -1.29
CA PRO A 228 -14.41 -17.10 -2.33
C PRO A 228 -13.32 -18.11 -1.95
N GLU A 229 -13.50 -19.36 -2.39
CA GLU A 229 -12.51 -20.42 -2.21
C GLU A 229 -11.48 -20.43 -3.34
N ASP A 230 -11.82 -19.87 -4.51
CA ASP A 230 -10.94 -19.82 -5.67
C ASP A 230 -10.04 -18.57 -5.66
N LEU A 231 -8.81 -18.77 -6.12
CA LEU A 231 -7.76 -17.76 -6.10
C LEU A 231 -8.08 -16.51 -6.93
N PHE A 232 -8.73 -16.66 -8.08
CA PHE A 232 -8.95 -15.53 -8.98
C PHE A 232 -10.00 -14.59 -8.41
N SER A 233 -11.08 -15.13 -7.87
CA SER A 233 -12.08 -14.35 -7.11
C SER A 233 -11.48 -13.71 -5.85
N LEU A 234 -10.57 -14.40 -5.15
CA LEU A 234 -9.83 -13.81 -4.02
C LEU A 234 -8.98 -12.61 -4.47
N ILE A 235 -8.29 -12.70 -5.62
CA ILE A 235 -7.52 -11.58 -6.19
C ILE A 235 -8.46 -10.42 -6.57
N PHE A 236 -9.60 -10.69 -7.21
CA PHE A 236 -10.59 -9.65 -7.50
C PHE A 236 -11.05 -8.92 -6.24
N ALA A 237 -11.42 -9.68 -5.19
CA ALA A 237 -11.86 -9.11 -3.93
C ALA A 237 -10.76 -8.26 -3.27
N LEU A 238 -9.50 -8.74 -3.29
CA LEU A 238 -8.35 -7.99 -2.78
C LEU A 238 -8.19 -6.66 -3.51
N ARG A 239 -8.19 -6.67 -4.85
CA ARG A 239 -8.05 -5.45 -5.67
C ARG A 239 -9.21 -4.48 -5.47
N TYR A 240 -10.42 -4.99 -5.26
CA TYR A 240 -11.56 -4.16 -4.90
C TYR A 240 -11.32 -3.44 -3.55
N VAL A 241 -10.88 -4.16 -2.51
CA VAL A 241 -10.58 -3.60 -1.18
C VAL A 241 -9.49 -2.54 -1.25
N GLU A 242 -8.38 -2.82 -1.93
CA GLU A 242 -7.27 -1.85 -2.08
C GLU A 242 -7.72 -0.53 -2.71
N SER A 243 -8.65 -0.59 -3.65
CA SER A 243 -9.16 0.59 -4.35
C SER A 243 -10.21 1.38 -3.56
N ASN A 244 -10.61 0.92 -2.36
CA ASN A 244 -11.67 1.51 -1.54
C ASN A 244 -11.26 1.57 -0.06
N ARG A 245 -10.35 2.49 0.28
CA ARG A 245 -9.81 2.60 1.65
C ARG A 245 -10.82 2.96 2.71
N ASP A 246 -11.89 3.66 2.34
CA ASP A 246 -12.98 4.02 3.25
C ASP A 246 -13.66 2.78 3.86
N LEU A 247 -13.48 1.60 3.28
CA LEU A 247 -13.94 0.32 3.83
C LEU A 247 -13.16 -0.10 5.09
N LEU A 248 -11.93 0.37 5.25
CA LEU A 248 -11.00 -0.11 6.28
C LEU A 248 -11.20 0.57 7.65
N VAL A 249 -12.19 1.47 7.75
CA VAL A 249 -12.58 2.16 9.00
C VAL A 249 -13.90 1.65 9.58
N ASP A 250 -14.48 0.58 9.03
CA ASP A 250 -15.64 -0.11 9.59
C ASP A 250 -15.25 -1.49 10.16
N THR A 251 -15.65 -1.79 11.40
CA THR A 251 -15.22 -3.01 12.10
C THR A 251 -15.71 -4.30 11.40
N ARG A 252 -16.94 -4.30 10.84
CA ARG A 252 -17.50 -5.50 10.19
C ARG A 252 -16.82 -5.78 8.87
N THR A 253 -16.61 -4.73 8.09
CA THR A 253 -15.88 -4.77 6.83
C THR A 253 -14.44 -5.19 7.06
N LEU A 254 -13.78 -4.64 8.07
CA LEU A 254 -12.42 -5.04 8.43
C LEU A 254 -12.33 -6.52 8.83
N ALA A 255 -13.32 -7.04 9.56
CA ALA A 255 -13.39 -8.48 9.90
C ALA A 255 -13.52 -9.36 8.64
N TRP A 256 -14.31 -8.92 7.66
CA TRP A 256 -14.43 -9.59 6.37
C TRP A 256 -13.12 -9.52 5.58
N VAL A 257 -12.44 -8.37 5.56
CA VAL A 257 -11.14 -8.19 4.91
C VAL A 257 -10.07 -9.09 5.54
N VAL A 258 -10.02 -9.19 6.88
CA VAL A 258 -9.11 -10.11 7.58
C VAL A 258 -9.38 -11.57 7.18
N ALA A 259 -10.64 -11.97 7.10
CA ALA A 259 -11.01 -13.31 6.63
C ALA A 259 -10.59 -13.54 5.16
N LEU A 260 -10.76 -12.54 4.29
CA LEU A 260 -10.32 -12.57 2.89
C LEU A 260 -8.80 -12.78 2.79
N LEU A 261 -8.01 -11.99 3.52
CA LEU A 261 -6.55 -12.09 3.53
C LEU A 261 -6.10 -13.47 4.03
N ARG A 262 -6.74 -13.99 5.09
CA ARG A 262 -6.45 -15.34 5.60
C ARG A 262 -6.77 -16.42 4.56
N SER A 263 -7.89 -16.33 3.85
CA SER A 263 -8.24 -17.26 2.77
C SER A 263 -7.25 -17.20 1.62
N LEU A 264 -6.77 -16.00 1.27
CA LEU A 264 -5.76 -15.82 0.23
C LEU A 264 -4.40 -16.45 0.60
N ILE A 265 -3.98 -16.33 1.86
CA ILE A 265 -2.78 -17.01 2.36
C ILE A 265 -2.94 -18.54 2.27
N ARG A 266 -4.12 -19.06 2.66
CA ARG A 266 -4.42 -20.51 2.64
C ARG A 266 -4.56 -21.08 1.23
N ALA A 267 -4.99 -20.28 0.26
CA ALA A 267 -5.06 -20.68 -1.15
C ALA A 267 -3.67 -21.00 -1.73
N GLY A 268 -2.58 -20.66 -1.02
CA GLY A 268 -1.22 -21.07 -1.37
C GLY A 268 -0.69 -20.34 -2.60
N TYR A 269 -0.92 -19.03 -2.65
CA TYR A 269 -0.49 -18.19 -3.77
C TYR A 269 1.02 -17.92 -3.72
N PHE A 270 1.83 -18.80 -4.32
CA PHE A 270 3.30 -18.74 -4.28
C PHE A 270 3.91 -18.64 -5.69
N ASN A 271 3.68 -17.54 -6.39
CA ASN A 271 4.23 -17.28 -7.72
C ASN A 271 4.89 -15.89 -7.79
N SER A 272 5.17 -15.38 -8.99
CA SER A 272 5.78 -14.05 -9.22
C SER A 272 5.02 -12.87 -8.61
N PHE A 273 3.79 -13.09 -8.13
CA PHE A 273 2.91 -12.06 -7.57
C PHE A 273 2.92 -12.03 -6.03
N LEU A 274 3.81 -12.79 -5.40
CA LEU A 274 3.88 -12.88 -3.94
C LEU A 274 4.35 -11.55 -3.29
N ASP A 275 5.35 -10.88 -3.88
CA ASP A 275 5.79 -9.55 -3.43
C ASP A 275 4.66 -8.53 -3.47
N ASP A 276 3.89 -8.60 -4.55
CA ASP A 276 2.71 -7.79 -4.81
C ASP A 276 1.59 -8.01 -3.78
N LEU A 277 1.41 -9.26 -3.35
CA LEU A 277 0.50 -9.62 -2.26
C LEU A 277 1.01 -9.07 -0.91
N TYR A 278 2.30 -9.18 -0.62
CA TYR A 278 2.87 -8.61 0.61
C TYR A 278 2.66 -7.10 0.70
N ARG A 279 2.88 -6.38 -0.41
CA ARG A 279 2.58 -4.94 -0.51
C ARG A 279 1.11 -4.65 -0.25
N SER A 280 0.20 -5.43 -0.84
CA SER A 280 -1.24 -5.30 -0.63
C SER A 280 -1.66 -5.47 0.83
N ILE A 281 -1.14 -6.51 1.49
CA ILE A 281 -1.40 -6.78 2.90
C ILE A 281 -0.88 -5.62 3.76
N CYS A 282 0.37 -5.19 3.54
CA CYS A 282 0.94 -4.08 4.28
C CYS A 282 0.10 -2.81 4.12
N TRP A 283 -0.30 -2.52 2.89
CA TRP A 283 -1.13 -1.39 2.56
C TRP A 283 -2.47 -1.42 3.31
N ILE A 284 -3.18 -2.54 3.25
CA ILE A 284 -4.46 -2.72 3.96
C ILE A 284 -4.28 -2.53 5.47
N LEU A 285 -3.21 -3.07 6.05
CA LEU A 285 -2.95 -2.95 7.49
C LEU A 285 -2.58 -1.52 7.89
N VAL A 286 -1.76 -0.81 7.10
CA VAL A 286 -1.41 0.60 7.34
C VAL A 286 -2.65 1.49 7.36
N PHE A 287 -3.59 1.27 6.43
CA PHE A 287 -4.82 2.07 6.34
C PHE A 287 -5.98 1.56 7.18
N ALA A 288 -5.83 0.43 7.88
CA ALA A 288 -6.84 -0.06 8.81
C ALA A 288 -7.05 0.92 9.97
N GLY A 289 -8.31 1.19 10.29
CA GLY A 289 -8.71 2.01 11.43
C GLY A 289 -8.20 1.41 12.73
N VAL A 290 -7.43 2.19 13.51
CA VAL A 290 -6.76 1.71 14.73
C VAL A 290 -7.76 1.19 15.75
N GLU A 291 -8.86 1.92 15.98
CA GLU A 291 -9.87 1.54 16.97
C GLU A 291 -10.70 0.35 16.50
N GLN A 292 -11.00 0.26 15.21
CA GLN A 292 -11.69 -0.88 14.60
C GLN A 292 -10.83 -2.15 14.68
N MET A 293 -9.52 -2.03 14.42
CA MET A 293 -8.60 -3.15 14.57
C MET A 293 -8.52 -3.59 16.04
N LYS A 294 -8.41 -2.66 17.00
CA LYS A 294 -8.45 -3.00 18.44
C LYS A 294 -9.74 -3.73 18.82
N GLU A 295 -10.89 -3.29 18.31
CA GLU A 295 -12.17 -3.96 18.55
C GLU A 295 -12.19 -5.37 17.95
N LEU A 296 -11.79 -5.52 16.70
CA LEU A 296 -11.70 -6.79 15.99
C LEU A 296 -10.81 -7.78 16.74
N LEU A 297 -9.64 -7.31 17.19
CA LEU A 297 -8.67 -8.11 17.91
C LEU A 297 -9.23 -8.63 19.24
N ARG A 298 -10.32 -8.07 19.81
CA ARG A 298 -10.98 -8.59 21.04
C ARG A 298 -11.49 -10.02 20.88
N VAL A 299 -11.83 -10.43 19.67
CA VAL A 299 -12.30 -11.80 19.38
C VAL A 299 -11.09 -12.71 19.17
N GLU A 300 -11.01 -13.83 19.92
CA GLU A 300 -9.84 -14.73 19.86
C GLU A 300 -9.59 -15.29 18.45
N GLU A 301 -10.64 -15.72 17.74
CA GLU A 301 -10.55 -16.21 16.37
C GLU A 301 -9.95 -15.15 15.43
N ARG A 302 -10.38 -13.89 15.54
CA ARG A 302 -9.87 -12.78 14.74
C ARG A 302 -8.45 -12.40 15.08
N LEU A 303 -8.07 -12.50 16.35
CA LEU A 303 -6.68 -12.33 16.77
C LEU A 303 -5.76 -13.38 16.13
N LEU A 304 -6.21 -14.64 16.05
CA LEU A 304 -5.48 -15.71 15.36
C LEU A 304 -5.44 -15.48 13.84
N ASP A 305 -6.52 -14.99 13.23
CA ASP A 305 -6.51 -14.60 11.81
C ASP A 305 -5.44 -13.54 11.53
N VAL A 306 -5.38 -12.49 12.36
CA VAL A 306 -4.40 -11.41 12.21
C VAL A 306 -2.98 -11.89 12.48
N GLN A 307 -2.77 -12.78 13.46
CA GLN A 307 -1.46 -13.36 13.72
C GLN A 307 -0.95 -14.17 12.52
N ASP A 308 -1.79 -15.01 11.91
CA ASP A 308 -1.41 -15.75 10.69
C ASP A 308 -1.01 -14.79 9.55
N ILE A 309 -1.71 -13.66 9.41
CA ILE A 309 -1.40 -12.64 8.39
C ILE A 309 -0.04 -11.97 8.68
N LEU A 310 0.24 -11.62 9.93
CA LEU A 310 1.51 -11.00 10.31
C LEU A 310 2.69 -11.96 10.14
N ASP A 311 2.50 -13.24 10.46
CA ASP A 311 3.54 -14.25 10.36
C ASP A 311 3.75 -14.75 8.92
N PHE A 312 2.79 -14.51 8.02
CA PHE A 312 2.95 -14.73 6.59
C PHE A 312 3.87 -13.71 5.90
N LEU A 313 4.01 -12.50 6.46
CA LEU A 313 4.83 -11.45 5.87
C LEU A 313 6.33 -11.75 6.06
N PRO A 314 7.17 -11.55 5.03
CA PRO A 314 8.61 -11.49 5.23
C PRO A 314 8.96 -10.36 6.20
N ARG A 315 10.13 -10.49 6.84
CA ARG A 315 10.52 -9.59 7.92
C ARG A 315 10.54 -8.12 7.49
N GLU A 316 11.06 -7.87 6.29
CA GLU A 316 11.14 -6.56 5.66
C GLU A 316 9.76 -5.91 5.44
N PHE A 317 8.72 -6.71 5.17
CA PHE A 317 7.34 -6.22 5.03
C PHE A 317 6.68 -6.01 6.38
N PHE A 318 6.93 -6.91 7.34
CA PHE A 318 6.43 -6.75 8.70
C PHE A 318 6.99 -5.48 9.38
N ASP A 319 8.27 -5.20 9.20
CA ASP A 319 8.92 -4.02 9.81
C ASP A 319 8.29 -2.70 9.30
N ARG A 320 7.75 -2.68 8.07
CA ARG A 320 7.01 -1.51 7.52
C ARG A 320 5.71 -1.23 8.26
N ILE A 321 5.02 -2.27 8.73
CA ILE A 321 3.74 -2.13 9.46
C ILE A 321 3.89 -2.16 10.97
N MET A 322 5.10 -2.39 11.49
CA MET A 322 5.35 -2.53 12.92
C MET A 322 4.89 -1.31 13.73
N GLY A 323 5.06 -0.09 13.19
CA GLY A 323 4.53 1.11 13.85
C GLY A 323 3.01 1.10 13.95
N LYS A 324 2.30 0.48 13.00
CA LYS A 324 0.84 0.31 13.08
C LYS A 324 0.44 -0.72 14.14
N VAL A 325 1.21 -1.82 14.24
CA VAL A 325 1.04 -2.83 15.29
C VAL A 325 1.24 -2.22 16.68
N ASP A 326 2.22 -1.31 16.84
CA ASP A 326 2.43 -0.54 18.08
C ASP A 326 1.16 0.21 18.51
N LEU A 327 0.40 0.76 17.57
CA LEU A 327 -0.83 1.52 17.86
C LEU A 327 -1.99 0.65 18.36
N TRP A 328 -1.97 -0.67 18.11
CA TRP A 328 -2.98 -1.60 18.66
C TRP A 328 -2.82 -1.75 20.19
N GLY A 329 -1.63 -1.44 20.71
CA GLY A 329 -1.35 -1.26 22.12
C GLY A 329 -1.04 -2.55 22.90
N ASP A 330 -0.77 -2.37 24.19
CA ASP A 330 -0.33 -3.44 25.11
C ASP A 330 -1.31 -4.62 25.22
N GLU A 331 -2.59 -4.39 24.92
CA GLU A 331 -3.62 -5.43 24.96
C GLU A 331 -3.39 -6.50 23.88
N PHE A 332 -2.94 -6.10 22.68
CA PHE A 332 -2.56 -7.05 21.63
C PHE A 332 -1.41 -7.95 22.12
N ILE A 333 -0.34 -7.33 22.63
CA ILE A 333 0.85 -8.03 23.15
C ILE A 333 0.45 -9.01 24.26
N ARG A 334 -0.30 -8.54 25.26
CA ARG A 334 -0.75 -9.34 26.41
C ARG A 334 -1.51 -10.59 25.97
N ARG A 335 -2.33 -10.47 24.92
CA ARG A 335 -3.15 -11.58 24.43
C ARG A 335 -2.38 -12.56 23.58
N ILE A 336 -1.48 -12.10 22.71
CA ILE A 336 -0.54 -12.99 22.00
C ILE A 336 0.30 -13.77 23.02
N SER A 337 0.86 -13.11 24.04
CA SER A 337 1.59 -13.80 25.12
C SER A 337 0.72 -14.78 25.90
N GLY A 338 -0.55 -14.45 26.14
CA GLY A 338 -1.51 -15.37 26.78
C GLY A 338 -1.80 -16.60 25.92
N LEU A 339 -2.01 -16.43 24.61
CA LEU A 339 -2.22 -17.53 23.67
C LEU A 339 -1.00 -18.44 23.54
N LEU A 340 0.21 -17.85 23.56
CA LEU A 340 1.47 -18.57 23.62
C LEU A 340 1.59 -19.40 24.91
N ALA A 341 1.32 -18.79 26.07
CA ALA A 341 1.38 -19.48 27.37
C ALA A 341 0.35 -20.62 27.49
N MET A 342 -0.80 -20.50 26.82
CA MET A 342 -1.83 -21.55 26.74
C MET A 342 -1.51 -22.63 25.69
N GLY A 343 -0.43 -22.49 24.91
CA GLY A 343 -0.07 -23.42 23.83
C GLY A 343 -1.02 -23.42 22.64
N LYS A 344 -1.85 -22.37 22.51
CA LYS A 344 -2.79 -22.19 21.37
C LYS A 344 -2.09 -21.66 20.13
N ILE A 345 -1.00 -20.93 20.32
CA ILE A 345 -0.04 -20.56 19.28
C ILE A 345 1.24 -21.31 19.59
N ARG A 346 1.84 -21.94 18.57
CA ARG A 346 3.15 -22.57 18.69
C ARG A 346 4.17 -21.62 18.09
N PRO A 347 5.33 -21.40 18.73
CA PRO A 347 6.46 -20.80 18.04
C PRO A 347 6.91 -21.82 17.00
N ASP A 348 6.48 -21.61 15.77
CA ASP A 348 7.01 -22.21 14.57
C ASP A 348 8.41 -21.64 14.31
N GLY A 349 9.37 -22.13 15.10
CA GLY A 349 10.77 -21.72 14.98
C GLY A 349 11.01 -20.23 15.24
N HIS A 350 12.19 -19.76 14.82
CA HIS A 350 12.65 -18.38 15.01
C HIS A 350 11.92 -17.34 14.12
N ASP A 351 10.87 -17.74 13.40
CA ASP A 351 10.36 -17.01 12.23
C ASP A 351 8.99 -16.33 12.42
N SER A 352 8.32 -16.51 13.58
CA SER A 352 7.06 -15.80 13.86
C SER A 352 7.29 -14.32 14.18
N ASN A 353 6.85 -13.44 13.27
CA ASN A 353 6.92 -11.99 13.44
C ASN A 353 6.17 -11.49 14.68
N SER A 354 4.94 -11.98 14.86
CA SER A 354 4.04 -11.57 15.94
C SER A 354 4.55 -11.97 17.32
N ILE A 355 5.10 -13.19 17.46
CA ILE A 355 5.71 -13.67 18.70
C ILE A 355 7.00 -12.92 18.99
N CYS A 356 7.89 -12.80 18.00
CA CYS A 356 9.16 -12.06 18.14
C CYS A 356 8.91 -10.60 18.57
N TYR A 357 7.92 -9.96 17.98
CA TYR A 357 7.50 -8.61 18.35
C TYR A 357 6.97 -8.53 19.79
N ALA A 358 6.07 -9.45 20.18
CA ALA A 358 5.52 -9.48 21.54
C ALA A 358 6.61 -9.72 22.62
N LEU A 359 7.58 -10.59 22.32
CA LEU A 359 8.74 -10.85 23.18
C LEU A 359 9.66 -9.62 23.28
N TRP A 360 9.95 -8.95 22.16
CA TRP A 360 10.76 -7.73 22.15
C TRP A 360 10.14 -6.61 22.99
N LYS A 361 8.83 -6.37 22.90
CA LYS A 361 8.12 -5.35 23.69
C LYS A 361 8.00 -5.68 25.18
N THR A 362 7.98 -6.95 25.55
CA THR A 362 7.94 -7.38 26.96
C THR A 362 9.32 -7.37 27.59
N ALA A 363 10.37 -7.77 26.85
CA ALA A 363 11.75 -7.72 27.31
C ALA A 363 12.28 -6.29 27.48
N SER A 364 11.82 -5.33 26.68
CA SER A 364 12.20 -3.91 26.78
C SER A 364 11.52 -3.14 27.93
N LYS A 365 10.60 -3.78 28.68
CA LYS A 365 9.93 -3.23 29.87
C LYS A 365 10.46 -3.80 31.20
N LEU A 366 11.39 -4.76 31.15
CA LEU A 366 12.15 -5.28 32.30
C LEU A 366 13.48 -4.54 32.41
#